data_AF-A0A2M6ZYD3-F1
#
_entry.id   AF-A0A2M6ZYD3-F1
#
_cell.length_a   1.000
_cell.length_b   1.000
_cell.length_c   1.000
_cell.angle_alpha   90.00
_cell.angle_beta   90.00
_cell.angle_gamma   90.00
#
_symmetry.space_group_name_H-M   'P 1'
#
loop_
_entity.id
_entity.type
_entity.pdbx_description
1 polymer ?
#
loop_
_entity_poly.entity_id
_entity_poly.type
_entity_poly.pdbx_seq_one_letter_code
_entity_poly.pdbx_strand_id
1 'polypeptide(L)'
;MLTNDEVIDRNLEQHGRFMLYALEHPDILDHIPKEAELILLPQDDEELCEVNLKVGKVKERKGDLVVYVKVGLTPETRTVMVPTVELVGQAQQ
;
A
#
# COMPACT_ATOMS: atom_id res chain seq x y z
N MET A 1 -16.73 9.16 12.60
CA MET A 1 -16.36 8.38 13.80
C MET A 1 -16.52 6.93 13.43
N LEU A 2 -15.42 6.35 12.97
CA LEU A 2 -15.30 4.91 12.76
C LEU A 2 -15.63 4.14 14.04
N THR A 3 -16.43 3.09 13.89
CA THR A 3 -16.60 2.07 14.92
C THR A 3 -15.38 1.17 15.00
N ASN A 4 -15.19 0.47 16.12
CA ASN A 4 -14.06 -0.46 16.28
C ASN A 4 -14.09 -1.57 15.21
N ASP A 5 -15.27 -2.06 14.85
CA ASP A 5 -15.42 -3.12 13.84
C ASP A 5 -14.97 -2.62 12.46
N GLU A 6 -15.35 -1.40 12.08
CA GLU A 6 -14.90 -0.80 10.81
C GLU A 6 -13.37 -0.57 10.79
N VAL A 7 -12.77 -0.22 11.92
CA VAL A 7 -11.31 -0.09 12.03
C VAL A 7 -10.64 -1.45 11.86
N ILE A 8 -11.18 -2.50 12.47
CA ILE A 8 -10.64 -3.86 12.37
C ILE A 8 -10.70 -4.36 10.93
N ASP A 9 -11.86 -4.24 10.29
CA ASP A 9 -12.07 -4.71 8.92
C ASP A 9 -11.12 -4.02 7.93
N ARG A 10 -11.00 -2.69 8.02
CA ARG A 10 -10.09 -1.93 7.14
C ARG A 10 -8.62 -2.23 7.40
N ASN A 11 -8.22 -2.39 8.67
CA ASN A 11 -6.85 -2.77 9.00
C ASN A 11 -6.53 -4.17 8.47
N LEU A 12 -7.45 -5.13 8.56
CA LEU A 12 -7.26 -6.48 8.03
C LEU A 12 -7.09 -6.47 6.51
N GLU A 13 -7.92 -5.69 5.81
CA GLU A 13 -7.80 -5.50 4.36
C GLU A 13 -6.44 -4.91 3.97
N GLN A 14 -6.00 -3.85 4.66
CA GLN A 14 -4.71 -3.21 4.38
C GLN A 14 -3.53 -4.12 4.69
N HIS A 15 -3.60 -4.87 5.78
CA HIS A 15 -2.61 -5.90 6.11
C HIS A 15 -2.53 -6.95 5.00
N GLY A 16 -3.66 -7.43 4.49
CA GLY A 16 -3.69 -8.38 3.38
C GLY A 16 -2.99 -7.85 2.13
N ARG A 17 -3.27 -6.59 1.76
CA ARG A 17 -2.63 -5.92 0.62
C ARG A 17 -1.13 -5.72 0.82
N PHE A 18 -0.71 -5.29 2.00
CA PHE A 18 0.71 -5.12 2.34
C PHE A 18 1.47 -6.46 2.28
N MET A 19 0.87 -7.53 2.81
CA MET A 19 1.48 -8.86 2.76
C MET A 19 1.63 -9.37 1.33
N LEU A 20 0.63 -9.14 0.47
CA LEU A 20 0.74 -9.49 -0.95
C LEU A 20 1.91 -8.76 -1.61
N TYR A 21 2.03 -7.44 -1.38
CA TYR A 21 3.16 -6.66 -1.89
C TYR A 21 4.51 -7.18 -1.36
N ALA A 22 4.61 -7.49 -0.07
CA ALA A 22 5.83 -7.99 0.54
C ALA A 22 6.26 -9.38 0.03
N LEU A 23 5.31 -10.19 -0.46
CA LEU A 23 5.64 -11.45 -1.13
C LEU A 23 6.26 -11.23 -2.51
N GLU A 24 5.81 -10.20 -3.24
CA GLU A 24 6.37 -9.82 -4.54
C GLU A 24 7.68 -9.03 -4.40
N HIS A 25 7.85 -8.31 -3.29
CA HIS A 25 8.97 -7.44 -2.96
C HIS A 25 9.52 -7.75 -1.55
N PRO A 26 10.20 -8.90 -1.36
CA PRO A 26 10.65 -9.34 -0.04
C PRO A 26 11.69 -8.42 0.61
N ASP A 27 12.40 -7.61 -0.18
CA ASP A 27 13.37 -6.62 0.27
C ASP A 27 12.77 -5.59 1.23
N ILE A 28 11.46 -5.32 1.15
CA ILE A 28 10.79 -4.41 2.09
C ILE A 28 10.81 -4.94 3.53
N LEU A 29 10.82 -6.26 3.71
CA LEU A 29 10.84 -6.89 5.03
C LEU A 29 12.22 -6.81 5.69
N ASP A 30 13.30 -6.72 4.90
CA ASP A 30 14.66 -6.57 5.42
C ASP A 30 14.86 -5.22 6.13
N HIS A 31 14.05 -4.22 5.78
CA HIS A 31 14.04 -2.91 6.41
C HIS A 31 13.20 -2.84 7.69
N ILE A 32 12.45 -3.90 8.03
CA ILE A 32 11.59 -3.95 9.21
C ILE A 32 12.29 -4.77 10.31
N PRO A 33 12.70 -4.14 11.43
CA PRO A 33 13.28 -4.87 12.54
C PRO A 33 12.28 -5.88 13.10
N LYS A 34 12.74 -7.09 13.46
CA LYS A 34 11.88 -8.17 13.97
C LYS A 34 11.11 -7.81 15.24
N GLU A 35 11.66 -6.90 16.03
CA GLU A 35 11.09 -6.44 17.31
C GLU A 35 10.21 -5.20 17.13
N ALA A 36 10.14 -4.65 15.91
CA ALA A 36 9.36 -3.47 15.63
C ALA A 36 7.89 -3.82 15.39
N GLU A 37 7.01 -2.97 15.90
CA GLU A 37 5.61 -2.99 15.55
C GLU A 37 5.36 -2.18 14.30
N LEU A 38 4.79 -2.84 13.29
CA LEU A 38 4.47 -2.25 12.00
C LEU A 38 3.13 -1.52 12.10
N ILE A 39 3.11 -0.22 11.77
CA ILE A 39 1.91 0.59 11.70
C ILE A 39 1.72 1.06 10.26
N LEU A 40 0.65 0.59 9.62
CA LEU A 40 0.26 1.01 8.27
C LEU A 40 -0.43 2.37 8.32
N LEU A 41 0.07 3.32 7.52
CA LEU A 41 -0.47 4.66 7.37
C LEU A 41 -1.03 4.82 5.95
N PRO A 42 -2.33 4.57 5.75
CA PRO A 42 -2.93 4.73 4.44
C PRO A 42 -2.96 6.18 3.99
N GLN A 43 -2.57 6.42 2.74
CA GLN A 43 -2.61 7.73 2.12
C GLN A 43 -4.00 8.07 1.56
N ASP A 44 -4.80 7.05 1.26
CA ASP A 44 -6.12 7.18 0.64
C ASP A 44 -7.28 7.21 1.67
N ASP A 45 -6.99 6.97 2.96
CA ASP A 45 -7.98 6.98 4.05
C ASP A 45 -7.45 7.82 5.23
N GLU A 46 -7.79 9.11 5.22
CA GLU A 46 -7.31 10.09 6.21
C GLU A 46 -7.81 9.77 7.63
N GLU A 47 -9.05 9.30 7.79
CA GLU A 47 -9.62 8.98 9.11
C GLU A 47 -8.90 7.78 9.74
N LEU A 48 -8.63 6.73 8.96
CA LEU A 48 -7.87 5.56 9.41
C LEU A 48 -6.40 5.90 9.65
N CYS A 49 -5.81 6.75 8.82
CA CYS A 49 -4.44 7.22 9.00
C CYS A 49 -4.26 7.95 10.34
N GLU A 50 -5.19 8.83 10.71
CA GLU A 50 -5.14 9.50 12.00
C GLU A 50 -5.25 8.53 13.19
N VAL A 51 -6.14 7.54 13.09
CA VAL A 51 -6.32 6.52 14.13
C VAL A 51 -5.04 5.72 14.31
N ASN A 52 -4.48 5.19 13.21
CA ASN A 52 -3.25 4.40 13.24
C ASN A 52 -2.05 5.21 13.75
N LEU A 53 -1.96 6.50 13.37
CA LEU A 53 -0.92 7.40 13.86
C LEU A 53 -1.05 7.65 15.37
N LYS A 54 -2.28 7.81 15.90
CA LYS A 54 -2.51 7.93 17.36
C LYS A 54 -2.05 6.67 18.09
N VAL A 55 -2.34 5.49 17.55
CA VAL A 55 -1.91 4.20 18.10
C VAL A 55 -0.38 4.08 18.12
N GLY A 56 0.28 4.37 16.99
CA GLY A 56 1.74 4.34 16.91
C GLY A 56 2.40 5.29 17.91
N LYS A 57 1.90 6.53 18.02
CA LYS A 57 2.40 7.52 18.99
C LYS A 57 2.25 7.07 20.45
N VAL A 58 1.17 6.33 20.77
CA VAL A 58 1.00 5.76 22.12
C VAL A 58 2.07 4.70 22.40
N LYS A 59 2.41 3.88 21.41
CA LYS A 59 3.44 2.83 21.50
C LYS A 59 4.86 3.39 21.57
N GLU A 60 5.17 4.40 20.75
CA GLU A 60 6.43 5.15 20.85
C GLU A 60 6.65 5.71 22.26
N ARG A 61 5.60 6.31 22.87
CA ARG A 61 5.67 6.82 24.26
C ARG A 61 5.86 5.74 25.32
N LYS A 62 5.49 4.49 25.02
CA LYS A 62 5.70 3.33 25.90
C LYS A 62 7.11 2.73 25.73
N GLY A 63 7.87 3.17 24.74
CA GLY A 63 9.21 2.66 24.44
C GLY A 63 9.22 1.51 23.45
N ASP A 64 8.08 1.21 22.82
CA ASP A 64 8.01 0.19 21.76
C ASP A 64 8.72 0.71 20.51
N LEU A 65 9.44 -0.18 19.82
CA LEU A 65 10.02 0.14 18.52
C LEU A 65 8.89 0.13 17.49
N VAL A 66 8.62 1.27 16.85
CA VAL A 66 7.51 1.42 15.89
C VAL A 66 8.06 1.77 14.51
N VAL A 67 7.57 1.07 13.48
CA VAL A 67 7.86 1.37 12.08
C VAL A 67 6.58 1.83 11.38
N TYR A 68 6.61 3.05 10.85
CA TYR A 68 5.51 3.58 10.07
C TYR A 68 5.72 3.30 8.58
N VAL A 69 4.76 2.61 7.96
CA VAL A 69 4.76 2.37 6.52
C VAL A 69 3.63 3.13 5.88
N LYS A 70 3.99 4.08 5.02
CA LYS A 70 3.01 4.80 4.20
C LYS A 70 2.58 3.89 3.06
N VAL A 71 1.29 3.59 3.00
CA VAL A 71 0.70 2.76 1.92
C VAL A 71 -0.23 3.64 1.09
N GLY A 72 0.06 3.75 -0.20
CA GLY A 72 -0.75 4.50 -1.15
C GLY A 72 -1.00 3.67 -2.40
N LEU A 73 -2.17 3.81 -2.99
CA LEU A 73 -2.46 3.16 -4.26
C LEU A 73 -1.87 3.99 -5.39
N THR A 74 -0.81 3.48 -6.03
CA THR A 74 -0.36 4.03 -7.31
C THR A 74 -1.17 3.36 -8.42
N PRO A 75 -1.74 4.11 -9.39
CA PRO A 75 -2.30 3.49 -10.58
C PRO A 75 -1.19 2.71 -11.28
N GLU A 76 -1.37 1.40 -11.38
CA GLU A 76 -0.46 0.51 -12.10
C GLU A 76 -0.30 1.07 -13.51
N THR A 77 0.87 1.61 -13.83
CA THR A 77 1.11 2.18 -15.15
C THR A 77 1.30 1.02 -16.12
N ARG A 78 0.21 0.42 -16.60
CA ARG A 78 0.29 -0.62 -17.63
C ARG A 78 0.89 0.00 -18.88
N THR A 79 2.04 -0.52 -19.31
CA THR A 79 2.58 -0.24 -20.64
C THR A 79 1.63 -0.87 -21.66
N VAL A 80 0.81 -0.05 -22.31
CA VAL A 80 -0.10 -0.50 -23.37
C VAL A 80 0.65 -0.47 -24.71
N MET A 81 0.75 -1.61 -25.39
CA MET A 81 1.23 -1.67 -26.78
C MET A 81 0.19 -1.00 -27.70
N VAL A 82 0.58 0.08 -28.36
CA VAL A 82 -0.25 0.75 -29.37
C VAL A 82 0.32 0.41 -30.76
N PRO A 83 -0.28 -0.52 -31.52
CA PRO A 83 0.18 -0.79 -32.86
C PRO A 83 -0.17 0.38 -33.79
N THR A 84 0.77 0.78 -34.64
CA THR A 84 0.52 1.66 -35.78
C THR A 84 0.42 0.80 -37.04
N VAL A 85 -0.68 0.94 -37.78
CA VAL A 85 -0.90 0.24 -39.04
C VAL A 85 -0.80 1.25 -40.18
N GLU A 86 0.18 1.06 -41.06
CA GLU A 86 0.29 1.81 -42.31
C GLU A 86 -0.13 0.90 -43.48
N LEU A 87 -1.03 1.41 -44.33
CA LEU A 87 -1.52 0.68 -45.48
C LEU A 87 -0.59 0.97 -46.68
N VAL A 88 0.26 -0.01 -47.01
CA VAL A 88 1.21 0.12 -48.11
C VAL A 88 0.70 -0.66 -49.32
N GLY A 89 0.06 0.05 -50.25
CA GLY A 89 -0.28 -0.48 -51.58
C GLY A 89 -1.67 -0.06 -52.07
N GLN A 90 -1.71 0.59 -53.23
CA GLN A 90 -2.91 0.63 -54.05
C GLN A 90 -2.84 -0.53 -55.04
N ALA A 91 -3.90 -1.35 -55.08
CA ALA A 91 -4.07 -2.33 -56.14
C ALA A 91 -4.09 -1.57 -57.47
N GLN A 92 -3.03 -1.74 -58.28
CA GLN A 92 -3.03 -1.28 -59.65
C GLN A 92 -4.01 -2.17 -60.42
N GLN A 93 -5.01 -1.53 -61.03
CA GLN A 93 -5.98 -2.15 -61.94
C GLN A 93 -5.29 -2.66 -63.21
#